data_AF-A0A952HEY0-F1
#
_entry.id   AF-A0A952HEY0-F1
#
_cell.length_a   1.000
_cell.length_b   1.000
_cell.length_c   1.000
_cell.angle_alpha   90.00
_cell.angle_beta   90.00
_cell.angle_gamma   90.00
#
_symmetry.space_group_name_H-M   'P 1'
#
loop_
_entity.id
_entity.type
_entity.pdbx_description
1 polymer ?
#
loop_
_entity_poly.entity_id
_entity_poly.type
_entity_poly.pdbx_seq_one_letter_code
_entity_poly.pdbx_strand_id
1 'polypeptide(L)'
;RWTWPLIALIALLALVLIGTIITLVVQPKVAPSSSPSPSQTQSTPTSPKPSPTPTSNTVQITESDFLGLTADQARDKLQQVGMVADVSQGNAATTQDQANKVYSVNPTGPVPKGSTVSVKVYGPVAPIPTPTDTVSATPESGQGTPNSQISVSFGSATCPAGQNLVGRRLYINGQPQTPVNDTKMVWSPSAPGTYQLTYTIFCGESVESGQSPALAYQVVSSTSTPAPGAGGGNGGGGGGGGGGNG
;
A
#
# COMPACT_ATOMS: atom_id res chain seq x y z
N ARG A 1 -13.62 22.19 8.11
CA ARG A 1 -14.76 22.82 7.39
C ARG A 1 -14.25 24.08 6.68
N TRP A 2 -15.04 24.72 5.80
CA TRP A 2 -14.81 25.98 5.04
C TRP A 2 -14.61 25.93 3.50
N THR A 3 -14.54 24.77 2.85
CA THR A 3 -14.52 24.70 1.36
C THR A 3 -15.89 24.53 0.70
N TRP A 4 -16.92 24.15 1.47
CA TRP A 4 -18.25 23.84 0.95
C TRP A 4 -18.99 25.04 0.30
N PRO A 5 -18.94 26.28 0.84
CA PRO A 5 -19.58 27.44 0.20
C PRO A 5 -18.98 27.78 -1.17
N LEU A 6 -17.67 27.57 -1.34
CA LEU A 6 -16.95 27.85 -2.58
C LEU A 6 -17.39 26.90 -3.71
N ILE A 7 -17.51 25.60 -3.42
CA ILE A 7 -17.95 24.58 -4.38
C ILE A 7 -19.40 24.84 -4.81
N ALA A 8 -20.28 25.20 -3.87
CA ALA A 8 -21.66 25.56 -4.18
C ALA A 8 -21.76 26.79 -5.09
N LEU A 9 -20.92 27.81 -4.85
CA LEU A 9 -20.89 29.04 -5.67
C LEU A 9 -20.38 28.76 -7.10
N ILE A 10 -19.33 27.94 -7.26
CA ILE A 10 -18.82 27.55 -8.58
C ILE A 10 -19.86 26.70 -9.36
N ALA A 11 -20.50 25.74 -8.69
CA ALA A 11 -21.53 24.91 -9.30
C ALA A 11 -22.76 25.73 -9.74
N LEU A 12 -23.20 26.69 -8.92
CA LEU A 12 -24.29 27.61 -9.27
C LEU A 12 -23.94 28.46 -10.50
N LEU A 13 -22.72 29.00 -10.55
CA LEU A 13 -22.26 29.84 -11.66
C LEU A 13 -22.16 29.05 -12.98
N ALA A 14 -21.70 27.80 -12.93
CA ALA A 14 -21.67 26.91 -14.09
C ALA A 14 -23.07 26.59 -14.63
N LEU A 15 -24.06 26.36 -13.76
CA LEU A 15 -25.44 26.10 -14.17
C LEU A 15 -26.11 27.32 -14.84
N VAL A 16 -25.85 28.52 -14.34
CA VAL A 16 -26.34 29.77 -14.97
C VAL A 16 -25.74 29.96 -16.37
N LEU A 17 -24.45 29.67 -16.56
CA LEU A 17 -23.77 29.74 -17.86
C LEU A 17 -24.30 28.72 -18.88
N ILE A 18 -24.72 27.53 -18.44
CA ILE A 18 -25.31 26.52 -19.33
C ILE A 18 -26.74 26.92 -19.74
N GLY A 19 -27.51 27.52 -18.82
CA GLY A 19 -28.89 27.94 -19.07
C GLY A 19 -29.04 29.04 -20.14
N THR A 20 -28.09 29.98 -20.24
CA THR A 20 -28.15 31.09 -21.21
C THR A 20 -27.84 30.69 -22.65
N ILE A 21 -27.17 29.55 -22.87
CA ILE A 21 -26.80 29.08 -24.21
C ILE A 21 -28.01 28.44 -24.92
N ILE A 22 -28.94 27.84 -24.17
CA ILE A 22 -30.09 27.10 -24.73
C ILE A 22 -31.22 28.06 -25.19
N THR A 23 -31.33 29.26 -24.60
CA THR A 23 -32.41 30.22 -24.91
C THR A 23 -32.24 30.95 -26.26
N LEU A 24 -31.05 30.92 -26.86
CA LEU A 24 -30.74 31.63 -28.11
C LEU A 24 -31.01 30.83 -29.40
N VAL A 25 -31.37 29.54 -29.30
CA VAL A 25 -31.36 28.59 -30.44
C VAL A 25 -32.76 28.15 -30.88
N VAL A 26 -33.84 28.73 -30.33
CA VAL A 26 -35.23 28.36 -30.69
C VAL A 26 -36.07 29.59 -31.05
N GLN A 27 -36.20 29.86 -32.36
CA GLN A 27 -37.28 30.68 -32.93
C GLN A 27 -37.98 29.90 -34.07
N PRO A 28 -39.19 29.37 -33.85
CA PRO A 28 -39.99 28.78 -34.92
C PRO A 28 -40.73 29.86 -35.73
N LYS A 29 -40.65 29.77 -37.05
CA LYS A 29 -41.29 30.66 -38.03
C LYS A 29 -42.76 30.28 -38.25
N VAL A 30 -43.69 31.24 -38.15
CA VAL A 30 -45.06 31.14 -38.70
C VAL A 30 -45.52 32.49 -39.28
N ALA A 31 -46.25 32.45 -40.40
CA ALA A 31 -46.96 33.56 -41.07
C ALA A 31 -48.38 33.04 -41.44
N PRO A 32 -49.42 33.86 -41.74
CA PRO A 32 -49.51 34.78 -42.90
C PRO A 32 -50.34 36.07 -42.56
N SER A 33 -51.02 36.85 -43.41
CA SER A 33 -51.19 36.95 -44.88
C SER A 33 -51.69 38.34 -45.29
N SER A 34 -51.27 38.91 -46.43
CA SER A 34 -52.08 39.74 -47.36
C SER A 34 -51.25 40.25 -48.58
N SER A 35 -51.93 40.80 -49.60
CA SER A 35 -51.55 40.90 -51.03
C SER A 35 -51.71 42.36 -51.53
N PRO A 36 -51.34 42.79 -52.77
CA PRO A 36 -50.30 42.39 -53.75
C PRO A 36 -49.43 43.60 -54.27
N SER A 37 -48.61 43.34 -55.32
CA SER A 37 -48.10 44.30 -56.36
C SER A 37 -46.74 45.00 -56.10
N PRO A 38 -45.98 45.39 -57.15
CA PRO A 38 -45.42 44.52 -58.19
C PRO A 38 -43.90 44.74 -58.42
N SER A 39 -43.33 44.02 -59.41
CA SER A 39 -42.08 44.35 -60.12
C SER A 39 -40.73 44.03 -59.42
N GLN A 40 -40.04 42.98 -59.90
CA GLN A 40 -38.88 43.11 -60.81
C GLN A 40 -38.19 41.73 -60.98
N THR A 41 -37.80 41.42 -62.22
CA THR A 41 -37.15 40.15 -62.57
C THR A 41 -35.68 40.18 -62.13
N GLN A 42 -35.33 39.45 -61.07
CA GLN A 42 -33.93 39.29 -60.65
C GLN A 42 -33.56 37.81 -60.53
N SER A 43 -32.61 37.38 -61.37
CA SER A 43 -32.11 36.01 -61.44
C SER A 43 -31.52 35.58 -60.10
N THR A 44 -32.04 34.49 -59.53
CA THR A 44 -31.60 34.00 -58.23
C THR A 44 -30.24 33.30 -58.34
N PRO A 45 -29.20 33.71 -57.58
CA PRO A 45 -27.97 32.94 -57.53
C PRO A 45 -28.21 31.63 -56.79
N THR A 46 -27.84 30.50 -57.40
CA THR A 46 -27.89 29.18 -56.74
C THR A 46 -26.94 29.16 -55.56
N SER A 47 -27.50 29.17 -54.35
CA SER A 47 -26.75 29.07 -53.10
C SER A 47 -25.97 27.74 -53.05
N PRO A 48 -24.67 27.73 -52.72
CA PRO A 48 -23.91 26.50 -52.58
C PRO A 48 -24.46 25.67 -51.42
N LYS A 49 -24.75 24.39 -51.69
CA LYS A 49 -25.16 23.40 -50.68
C LYS A 49 -24.10 23.35 -49.57
N PRO A 50 -24.48 23.37 -48.28
CA PRO A 50 -23.52 23.24 -47.19
C PRO A 50 -22.76 21.91 -47.31
N SER A 51 -21.43 21.99 -47.31
CA SER A 51 -20.56 20.82 -47.25
C SER A 51 -20.71 20.15 -45.88
N PRO A 52 -20.80 18.81 -45.79
CA PRO A 52 -20.90 18.13 -44.51
C PRO A 52 -19.63 18.36 -43.67
N THR A 53 -19.81 18.88 -42.45
CA THR A 53 -18.72 18.97 -41.47
C THR A 53 -18.18 17.56 -41.18
N PRO A 54 -16.85 17.33 -41.25
CA PRO A 54 -16.29 16.02 -40.99
C PRO A 54 -16.57 15.60 -39.54
N THR A 55 -17.33 14.53 -39.36
CA THR A 55 -17.49 13.90 -38.04
C THR A 55 -16.18 13.23 -37.67
N SER A 56 -15.58 13.60 -36.54
CA SER A 56 -14.33 12.98 -36.10
C SER A 56 -14.56 11.51 -35.73
N ASN A 57 -14.01 10.61 -36.53
CA ASN A 57 -14.04 9.17 -36.32
C ASN A 57 -12.94 8.67 -35.37
N THR A 58 -12.15 9.58 -34.78
CA THR A 58 -11.07 9.28 -33.83
C THR A 58 -11.40 9.75 -32.41
N VAL A 59 -10.81 9.06 -31.44
CA VAL A 59 -10.80 9.36 -30.01
C VAL A 59 -9.37 9.72 -29.62
N GLN A 60 -9.20 10.74 -28.77
CA GLN A 60 -7.88 11.06 -28.22
C GLN A 60 -7.58 10.15 -27.02
N ILE A 61 -6.46 9.42 -27.08
CA ILE A 61 -5.97 8.53 -26.02
C ILE A 61 -4.69 9.12 -25.44
N THR A 62 -4.75 9.68 -24.23
CA THR A 62 -3.57 10.17 -23.50
C THR A 62 -3.12 9.12 -22.50
N GLU A 63 -1.86 8.67 -22.54
CA GLU A 63 -1.37 7.63 -21.60
C GLU A 63 -1.51 8.05 -20.13
N SER A 64 -1.22 9.32 -19.81
CA SER A 64 -1.38 9.92 -18.48
C SER A 64 -2.80 9.83 -17.91
N ASP A 65 -3.82 9.72 -18.76
CA ASP A 65 -5.21 9.59 -18.33
C ASP A 65 -5.52 8.18 -17.79
N PHE A 66 -4.60 7.22 -17.98
CA PHE A 66 -4.73 5.83 -17.55
C PHE A 66 -3.68 5.41 -16.52
N LEU A 67 -2.49 6.03 -16.48
CA LEU A 67 -1.45 5.70 -15.51
C LEU A 67 -1.99 5.74 -14.06
N GLY A 68 -1.74 4.67 -13.30
CA GLY A 68 -2.21 4.54 -11.91
C GLY A 68 -3.69 4.14 -11.73
N LEU A 69 -4.49 4.05 -12.81
CA LEU A 69 -5.79 3.36 -12.78
C LEU A 69 -5.60 1.86 -12.56
N THR A 70 -6.62 1.18 -12.04
CA THR A 70 -6.67 -0.29 -12.07
C THR A 70 -6.96 -0.80 -13.49
N ALA A 71 -6.67 -2.08 -13.75
CA ALA A 71 -7.06 -2.76 -14.99
C ALA A 71 -8.53 -2.49 -15.37
N ASP A 72 -9.45 -2.60 -14.41
CA ASP A 72 -10.89 -2.47 -14.65
C ASP A 72 -11.29 -1.02 -14.92
N GLN A 73 -10.76 -0.06 -14.15
CA GLN A 73 -10.96 1.37 -14.41
C GLN A 73 -10.47 1.78 -15.81
N ALA A 74 -9.38 1.19 -16.29
CA ALA A 74 -8.89 1.43 -17.65
C ALA A 74 -9.77 0.77 -18.72
N ARG A 75 -10.30 -0.44 -18.48
CA ARG A 75 -11.29 -1.08 -19.35
C ARG A 75 -12.55 -0.24 -19.47
N ASP A 76 -13.15 0.14 -18.34
CA ASP A 76 -14.37 0.95 -18.29
C ASP A 76 -14.20 2.27 -19.03
N LYS A 77 -13.07 2.97 -18.79
CA LYS A 77 -12.75 4.25 -19.44
C LYS A 77 -12.57 4.12 -20.96
N LEU A 78 -11.95 3.04 -21.44
CA LEU A 78 -11.82 2.76 -22.87
C LEU A 78 -13.16 2.38 -23.52
N GLN A 79 -13.97 1.56 -22.84
CA GLN A 79 -15.30 1.17 -23.32
C GLN A 79 -16.25 2.37 -23.43
N GLN A 80 -16.22 3.29 -22.45
CA GLN A 80 -17.01 4.53 -22.47
C GLN A 80 -16.74 5.43 -23.69
N VAL A 81 -15.51 5.41 -24.23
CA VAL A 81 -15.14 6.14 -25.45
C VAL A 81 -15.27 5.31 -26.74
N GLY A 82 -15.82 4.09 -26.65
CA GLY A 82 -16.06 3.22 -27.80
C GLY A 82 -14.81 2.49 -28.31
N MET A 83 -13.88 2.14 -27.41
CA MET A 83 -12.64 1.42 -27.72
C MET A 83 -12.64 0.04 -27.06
N VAL A 84 -11.85 -0.88 -27.61
CA VAL A 84 -11.64 -2.22 -27.03
C VAL A 84 -10.37 -2.19 -26.18
N ALA A 85 -10.45 -2.63 -24.93
CA ALA A 85 -9.32 -2.68 -24.01
C ALA A 85 -8.67 -4.06 -23.98
N ASP A 86 -7.45 -4.18 -24.49
CA ASP A 86 -6.60 -5.36 -24.36
C ASP A 86 -5.67 -5.18 -23.16
N VAL A 87 -6.10 -5.63 -21.97
CA VAL A 87 -5.31 -5.49 -20.76
C VAL A 87 -4.47 -6.74 -20.53
N SER A 88 -3.14 -6.57 -20.53
CA SER A 88 -2.16 -7.61 -20.25
C SER A 88 -1.32 -7.28 -19.03
N GLN A 89 -0.91 -8.32 -18.29
CA GLN A 89 0.05 -8.17 -17.21
C GLN A 89 1.46 -8.04 -17.79
N GLY A 90 2.21 -7.03 -17.35
CA GLY A 90 3.59 -6.80 -17.73
C GLY A 90 4.56 -7.10 -16.58
N ASN A 91 5.38 -6.12 -16.25
CA ASN A 91 6.37 -6.19 -15.18
C ASN A 91 5.73 -6.55 -13.82
N ALA A 92 6.44 -7.25 -12.95
CA ALA A 92 6.04 -7.38 -11.54
C ALA A 92 6.05 -6.00 -10.86
N ALA A 93 5.15 -5.77 -9.92
CA ALA A 93 5.13 -4.54 -9.13
C ALA A 93 6.35 -4.47 -8.19
N THR A 94 6.88 -3.27 -7.92
CA THR A 94 7.87 -3.09 -6.84
C THR A 94 7.20 -2.94 -5.47
N THR A 95 5.92 -2.53 -5.45
CA THR A 95 5.12 -2.33 -4.23
C THR A 95 3.70 -2.85 -4.38
N GLN A 96 3.04 -3.10 -3.24
CA GLN A 96 1.66 -3.58 -3.25
C GLN A 96 0.68 -2.57 -3.86
N ASP A 97 0.94 -1.26 -3.70
CA ASP A 97 0.09 -0.19 -4.25
C ASP A 97 0.20 -0.06 -5.77
N GLN A 98 1.31 -0.53 -6.37
CA GLN A 98 1.48 -0.64 -7.82
C GLN A 98 0.80 -1.88 -8.40
N ALA A 99 0.50 -2.91 -7.61
CA ALA A 99 -0.11 -4.14 -8.14
C ALA A 99 -1.44 -3.84 -8.84
N ASN A 100 -1.67 -4.44 -10.02
CA ASN A 100 -2.83 -4.19 -10.88
C ASN A 100 -2.98 -2.73 -11.37
N LYS A 101 -1.94 -1.88 -11.25
CA LYS A 101 -1.94 -0.51 -11.79
C LYS A 101 -1.42 -0.45 -13.21
N VAL A 102 -2.08 0.35 -14.05
CA VAL A 102 -1.62 0.66 -15.41
C VAL A 102 -0.31 1.46 -15.34
N TYR A 103 0.67 1.02 -16.11
CA TYR A 103 1.95 1.70 -16.29
C TYR A 103 2.29 2.03 -17.75
N SER A 104 1.54 1.48 -18.72
CA SER A 104 1.66 1.89 -20.12
C SER A 104 0.38 1.64 -20.92
N VAL A 105 0.12 2.48 -21.92
CA VAL A 105 -1.01 2.40 -22.86
C VAL A 105 -0.54 2.67 -24.28
N ASN A 106 -0.94 1.83 -25.23
CA ASN A 106 -0.57 1.97 -26.64
C ASN A 106 -1.70 1.46 -27.57
N PRO A 107 -2.08 2.16 -28.65
CA PRO A 107 -1.54 3.46 -29.11
C PRO A 107 -2.10 4.67 -28.34
N THR A 108 -1.43 5.81 -28.50
CA THR A 108 -1.81 7.12 -27.96
C THR A 108 -2.10 8.14 -29.08
N GLY A 109 -2.70 9.28 -28.74
CA GLY A 109 -3.11 10.31 -29.70
C GLY A 109 -4.47 10.02 -30.35
N PRO A 110 -4.72 10.50 -31.59
CA PRO A 110 -5.99 10.29 -32.29
C PRO A 110 -6.10 8.87 -32.86
N VAL A 111 -6.78 7.99 -32.13
CA VAL A 111 -6.97 6.57 -32.51
C VAL A 111 -8.39 6.36 -33.06
N PRO A 112 -8.61 5.62 -34.17
CA PRO A 112 -9.94 5.36 -34.71
C PRO A 112 -10.87 4.65 -33.71
N LYS A 113 -12.15 5.03 -33.65
CA LYS A 113 -13.16 4.35 -32.83
C LYS A 113 -13.26 2.86 -33.15
N GLY A 114 -13.50 2.05 -32.12
CA GLY A 114 -13.51 0.58 -32.23
C GLY A 114 -12.13 -0.07 -32.30
N SER A 115 -11.03 0.71 -32.31
CA SER A 115 -9.68 0.14 -32.24
C SER A 115 -9.43 -0.55 -30.90
N THR A 116 -8.53 -1.54 -30.91
CA THR A 116 -8.00 -2.13 -29.69
C THR A 116 -6.85 -1.27 -29.17
N VAL A 117 -6.90 -0.96 -27.87
CA VAL A 117 -5.85 -0.26 -27.13
C VAL A 117 -5.27 -1.25 -26.13
N SER A 118 -3.99 -1.57 -26.29
CA SER A 118 -3.26 -2.42 -25.36
C SER A 118 -2.86 -1.62 -24.12
N VAL A 119 -3.17 -2.17 -22.95
CA VAL A 119 -2.94 -1.58 -21.63
C VAL A 119 -2.08 -2.55 -20.84
N LYS A 120 -0.92 -2.11 -20.36
CA LYS A 120 -0.06 -2.91 -19.50
C LYS A 120 -0.24 -2.53 -18.04
N VAL A 121 -0.60 -3.51 -17.22
CA VAL A 121 -0.66 -3.38 -15.76
C VAL A 121 0.51 -4.09 -15.09
N TYR A 122 0.95 -3.59 -13.95
CA TYR A 122 1.88 -4.33 -13.10
C TYR A 122 1.22 -5.61 -12.58
N GLY A 123 2.00 -6.69 -12.56
CA GLY A 123 1.65 -7.93 -11.89
C GLY A 123 1.68 -7.83 -10.36
N PRO A 124 1.54 -8.96 -9.65
CA PRO A 124 1.79 -9.00 -8.21
C PRO A 124 3.23 -8.58 -7.91
N VAL A 125 3.48 -8.20 -6.65
CA VAL A 125 4.81 -7.88 -6.17
C VAL A 125 5.73 -9.10 -6.33
N ALA A 126 6.96 -8.86 -6.79
CA ALA A 126 7.96 -9.92 -6.89
C ALA A 126 8.23 -10.50 -5.48
N PRO A 127 8.03 -11.82 -5.26
CA PRO A 127 8.17 -12.41 -3.94
C PRO A 127 9.63 -12.33 -3.46
N ILE A 128 9.83 -11.81 -2.24
CA ILE A 128 11.13 -11.88 -1.58
C ILE A 128 11.36 -13.34 -1.15
N PRO A 129 12.55 -13.92 -1.40
CA PRO A 129 12.89 -15.25 -0.91
C PRO A 129 12.76 -15.28 0.62
N THR A 130 12.12 -16.34 1.13
CA THR A 130 12.04 -16.57 2.57
C THR A 130 13.44 -16.90 3.10
N PRO A 131 13.91 -16.28 4.21
CA PRO A 131 15.18 -16.64 4.84
C PRO A 131 15.27 -18.14 5.11
N THR A 132 16.36 -18.77 4.68
CA THR A 132 16.62 -20.21 4.90
C THR A 132 17.47 -20.49 6.14
N ASP A 133 18.05 -19.45 6.73
CA ASP A 133 18.77 -19.50 8.00
C ASP A 133 17.90 -19.02 9.17
N THR A 134 18.33 -19.28 10.40
CA THR A 134 17.61 -18.92 11.62
C THR A 134 18.29 -17.76 12.34
N VAL A 135 17.58 -17.14 13.29
CA VAL A 135 18.21 -16.28 14.30
C VAL A 135 19.14 -17.09 15.21
N SER A 136 20.10 -16.41 15.84
CA SER A 136 20.85 -16.89 17.01
C SER A 136 20.61 -15.99 18.21
N ALA A 137 20.92 -16.45 19.42
CA ALA A 137 20.65 -15.72 20.66
C ALA A 137 21.84 -15.77 21.63
N THR A 138 22.03 -14.70 22.39
CA THR A 138 23.02 -14.60 23.46
C THR A 138 22.36 -14.00 24.72
N PRO A 139 22.42 -14.66 25.89
CA PRO A 139 23.07 -15.95 26.16
C PRO A 139 22.37 -17.12 25.44
N GLU A 140 23.03 -18.29 25.40
CA GLU A 140 22.52 -19.47 24.71
C GLU A 140 21.19 -19.97 25.29
N SER A 141 20.44 -20.75 24.49
CA SER A 141 19.18 -21.38 24.91
C SER A 141 19.36 -22.16 26.21
N GLY A 142 18.43 -21.98 27.16
CA GLY A 142 18.51 -22.56 28.50
C GLY A 142 19.33 -21.75 29.52
N GLN A 143 19.99 -20.65 29.10
CA GLN A 143 20.73 -19.75 30.00
C GLN A 143 20.03 -18.40 30.22
N GLY A 144 19.04 -18.03 29.40
CA GLY A 144 18.23 -16.82 29.59
C GLY A 144 17.20 -16.98 30.72
N THR A 145 17.00 -15.94 31.51
CA THR A 145 15.99 -15.89 32.60
C THR A 145 14.91 -14.82 32.31
N PRO A 146 13.76 -14.85 33.01
CA PRO A 146 12.78 -13.76 32.97
C PRO A 146 13.44 -12.41 33.27
N ASN A 147 13.01 -11.38 32.55
CA ASN A 147 13.46 -9.99 32.60
C ASN A 147 14.96 -9.77 32.31
N SER A 148 15.70 -10.80 31.87
CA SER A 148 17.05 -10.64 31.33
C SER A 148 17.04 -10.02 29.94
N GLN A 149 18.16 -9.45 29.49
CA GLN A 149 18.34 -9.00 28.11
C GLN A 149 18.95 -10.12 27.28
N ILE A 150 18.18 -10.63 26.31
CA ILE A 150 18.63 -11.60 25.31
C ILE A 150 18.92 -10.85 24.02
N SER A 151 20.17 -10.86 23.57
CA SER A 151 20.55 -10.31 22.27
C SER A 151 20.28 -11.36 21.19
N VAL A 152 19.23 -11.14 20.41
CA VAL A 152 18.89 -11.96 19.24
C VAL A 152 19.60 -11.37 18.03
N SER A 153 20.45 -12.16 17.37
CA SER A 153 21.09 -11.79 16.11
C SER A 153 20.32 -12.40 14.95
N PHE A 154 20.01 -11.58 13.95
CA PHE A 154 19.33 -12.06 12.74
C PHE A 154 20.27 -12.87 11.85
N GLY A 155 19.69 -13.71 11.00
CA GLY A 155 20.43 -14.43 9.97
C GLY A 155 20.99 -13.51 8.87
N SER A 156 21.80 -14.10 8.01
CA SER A 156 22.51 -13.51 6.89
C SER A 156 21.65 -13.19 5.66
N ALA A 157 20.35 -13.53 5.65
CA ALA A 157 19.49 -13.37 4.47
C ALA A 157 19.54 -11.96 3.85
N THR A 158 19.57 -11.91 2.52
CA THR A 158 19.70 -10.70 1.71
C THR A 158 18.56 -10.57 0.71
N CYS A 159 18.33 -9.34 0.23
CA CYS A 159 17.38 -9.07 -0.83
C CYS A 159 17.85 -9.57 -2.21
N PRO A 160 16.94 -9.80 -3.16
CA PRO A 160 17.28 -10.09 -4.56
C PRO A 160 18.15 -9.00 -5.20
N ALA A 161 18.88 -9.36 -6.27
CA ALA A 161 19.72 -8.40 -7.00
C ALA A 161 18.92 -7.17 -7.46
N GLY A 162 19.45 -5.98 -7.18
CA GLY A 162 18.79 -4.70 -7.46
C GLY A 162 17.85 -4.19 -6.35
N GLN A 163 17.66 -4.93 -5.26
CA GLN A 163 16.87 -4.50 -4.10
C GLN A 163 17.75 -4.28 -2.87
N ASN A 164 17.50 -3.19 -2.14
CA ASN A 164 18.18 -2.90 -0.87
C ASN A 164 17.46 -3.56 0.29
N LEU A 165 18.21 -4.09 1.26
CA LEU A 165 17.69 -4.49 2.57
C LEU A 165 17.43 -3.23 3.39
N VAL A 166 16.16 -2.97 3.71
CA VAL A 166 15.75 -1.75 4.43
C VAL A 166 15.36 -2.00 5.90
N GLY A 167 15.28 -3.25 6.33
CA GLY A 167 15.00 -3.61 7.72
C GLY A 167 14.84 -5.12 7.95
N ARG A 168 14.68 -5.50 9.21
CA ARG A 168 14.42 -6.87 9.69
C ARG A 168 13.38 -6.83 10.80
N ARG A 169 12.59 -7.89 10.98
CA ARG A 169 11.64 -7.98 12.10
C ARG A 169 11.75 -9.34 12.80
N LEU A 170 11.84 -9.29 14.12
CA LEU A 170 11.75 -10.48 14.97
C LEU A 170 10.27 -10.86 15.17
N TYR A 171 10.01 -12.16 15.23
CA TYR A 171 8.73 -12.74 15.62
C TYR A 171 8.94 -13.66 16.81
N ILE A 172 8.05 -13.57 17.80
CA ILE A 172 8.14 -14.31 19.06
C ILE A 172 6.83 -15.06 19.24
N ASN A 173 6.86 -16.39 19.16
CA ASN A 173 5.65 -17.23 19.09
C ASN A 173 4.68 -16.76 18.00
N GLY A 174 5.23 -16.35 16.84
CA GLY A 174 4.47 -15.80 15.72
C GLY A 174 3.98 -14.35 15.90
N GLN A 175 4.24 -13.68 17.04
CA GLN A 175 3.86 -12.29 17.25
C GLN A 175 4.95 -11.32 16.73
N PRO A 176 4.62 -10.42 15.79
CA PRO A 176 5.58 -9.48 15.22
C PRO A 176 6.08 -8.48 16.26
N GLN A 177 7.38 -8.22 16.27
CA GLN A 177 7.98 -7.12 17.00
C GLN A 177 8.06 -5.85 16.12
N THR A 178 8.53 -4.75 16.70
CA THR A 178 8.93 -3.56 15.94
C THR A 178 10.09 -3.91 15.01
N PRO A 179 10.07 -3.54 13.72
CA PRO A 179 11.17 -3.80 12.82
C PRO A 179 12.37 -2.90 13.16
N VAL A 180 13.57 -3.38 12.87
CA VAL A 180 14.84 -2.69 13.15
C VAL A 180 15.74 -2.70 11.93
N ASN A 181 16.57 -1.66 11.80
CA ASN A 181 17.54 -1.51 10.71
C ASN A 181 18.94 -1.91 11.19
N ASP A 182 19.00 -3.03 11.92
CA ASP A 182 20.21 -3.58 12.55
C ASP A 182 20.24 -5.10 12.34
N THR A 183 21.43 -5.67 12.50
CA THR A 183 21.73 -7.11 12.56
C THR A 183 21.27 -7.78 13.86
N LYS A 184 20.91 -7.00 14.89
CA LYS A 184 20.50 -7.51 16.22
C LYS A 184 19.26 -6.81 16.77
N MET A 185 18.59 -7.49 17.69
CA MET A 185 17.50 -6.96 18.51
C MET A 185 17.65 -7.46 19.95
N VAL A 186 17.43 -6.60 20.94
CA VAL A 186 17.33 -7.04 22.34
C VAL A 186 15.88 -7.37 22.66
N TRP A 187 15.67 -8.56 23.22
CA TRP A 187 14.39 -9.04 23.72
C TRP A 187 14.51 -9.40 25.20
N SER A 188 13.45 -9.15 25.98
CA SER A 188 13.35 -9.52 27.38
C SER A 188 12.08 -10.34 27.64
N PRO A 189 12.18 -11.66 27.87
CA PRO A 189 11.02 -12.50 28.19
C PRO A 189 10.50 -12.17 29.60
N SER A 190 9.19 -12.10 29.78
CA SER A 190 8.60 -11.86 31.12
C SER A 190 8.40 -13.13 31.96
N ALA A 191 8.53 -14.32 31.36
CA ALA A 191 8.22 -15.61 31.99
C ALA A 191 9.20 -16.71 31.53
N PRO A 192 9.39 -17.79 32.32
CA PRO A 192 10.10 -18.97 31.86
C PRO A 192 9.22 -19.77 30.88
N GLY A 193 9.85 -20.52 29.97
CA GLY A 193 9.16 -21.28 28.93
C GLY A 193 9.99 -21.48 27.67
N THR A 194 9.40 -22.13 26.67
CA THR A 194 10.00 -22.23 25.32
C THR A 194 9.35 -21.20 24.41
N TYR A 195 10.18 -20.47 23.66
CA TYR A 195 9.77 -19.45 22.72
C TYR A 195 10.27 -19.80 21.32
N GLN A 196 9.38 -19.75 20.33
CA GLN A 196 9.73 -19.88 18.92
C GLN A 196 10.13 -18.51 18.38
N LEU A 197 11.40 -18.35 18.03
CA LEU A 197 11.94 -17.13 17.44
C LEU A 197 12.13 -17.32 15.93
N THR A 198 11.45 -16.51 15.14
CA THR A 198 11.58 -16.44 13.67
C THR A 198 11.86 -15.00 13.25
N TYR A 199 12.33 -14.78 12.02
CA TYR A 199 12.53 -13.42 11.51
C TYR A 199 12.14 -13.26 10.04
N THR A 200 11.87 -12.02 9.63
CA THR A 200 11.64 -11.60 8.25
C THR A 200 12.65 -10.52 7.84
N ILE A 201 12.81 -10.33 6.53
CA ILE A 201 13.55 -9.22 5.94
C ILE A 201 12.62 -8.30 5.16
N PHE A 202 13.00 -7.01 5.10
CA PHE A 202 12.31 -5.99 4.32
C PHE A 202 13.18 -5.56 3.15
N CYS A 203 12.63 -5.60 1.93
CA CYS A 203 13.35 -5.22 0.72
C CYS A 203 12.63 -4.09 -0.02
N GLY A 204 13.41 -3.20 -0.64
CA GLY A 204 12.90 -2.10 -1.45
C GLY A 204 12.00 -1.16 -0.63
N GLU A 205 10.80 -0.86 -1.12
CA GLU A 205 9.78 -0.06 -0.42
C GLU A 205 9.05 -0.88 0.67
N SER A 206 9.83 -1.52 1.56
CA SER A 206 9.34 -2.28 2.71
C SER A 206 8.40 -3.46 2.41
N VAL A 207 8.60 -4.15 1.29
CA VAL A 207 7.97 -5.46 1.06
C VAL A 207 8.59 -6.46 2.06
N GLU A 208 7.77 -7.29 2.72
CA GLU A 208 8.20 -8.23 3.76
C GLU A 208 8.31 -9.68 3.22
N SER A 209 9.34 -10.42 3.64
CA SER A 209 9.53 -11.83 3.30
C SER A 209 8.60 -12.77 4.08
N GLY A 210 8.57 -14.05 3.70
CA GLY A 210 8.14 -15.11 4.62
C GLY A 210 9.05 -15.18 5.86
N GLN A 211 8.56 -15.81 6.93
CA GLN A 211 9.34 -16.04 8.16
C GLN A 211 10.39 -17.14 7.97
N SER A 212 11.56 -16.94 8.58
CA SER A 212 12.63 -17.93 8.69
C SER A 212 12.20 -19.24 9.35
N PRO A 213 13.01 -20.32 9.25
CA PRO A 213 13.02 -21.40 10.23
C PRO A 213 13.05 -20.86 11.66
N ALA A 214 12.42 -21.59 12.59
CA ALA A 214 12.27 -21.19 13.98
C ALA A 214 13.40 -21.72 14.86
N LEU A 215 14.03 -20.83 15.63
CA LEU A 215 14.84 -21.20 16.79
C LEU A 215 13.91 -21.45 17.99
N ALA A 216 13.98 -22.65 18.57
CA ALA A 216 13.37 -22.92 19.87
C ALA A 216 14.32 -22.42 20.98
N TYR A 217 13.96 -21.32 21.63
CA TYR A 217 14.74 -20.72 22.72
C TYR A 217 14.08 -21.02 24.08
N GLN A 218 14.82 -21.64 24.99
CA GLN A 218 14.37 -21.94 26.35
C GLN A 218 14.79 -20.83 27.32
N VAL A 219 13.82 -20.28 28.03
CA VAL A 219 14.00 -19.37 29.16
C VAL A 219 13.78 -20.17 30.45
N VAL A 220 14.80 -20.24 31.31
CA VAL A 220 14.76 -20.99 32.57
C VAL A 220 14.30 -20.10 33.72
N SER A 221 13.63 -20.69 34.71
CA SER A 221 13.24 -19.99 35.94
C SER A 221 14.46 -19.43 36.66
N SER A 222 14.37 -18.21 37.16
CA SER A 222 15.41 -17.64 38.03
C SER A 222 15.49 -18.46 39.33
N THR A 223 16.56 -19.22 39.52
CA THR A 223 16.84 -19.87 40.80
C THR A 223 17.17 -18.79 41.83
N SER A 224 16.28 -18.55 42.79
CA SER A 224 16.62 -17.76 43.97
C SER A 224 17.67 -18.53 44.78
N THR A 225 18.93 -18.12 44.70
CA THR A 225 19.98 -18.59 45.61
C THR A 225 19.48 -18.47 47.05
N PRO A 226 19.36 -19.55 47.83
CA PRO A 226 18.98 -19.45 49.23
C PRO A 226 19.98 -18.57 49.97
N ALA A 227 19.50 -17.55 50.68
CA ALA A 227 20.37 -16.75 51.54
C ALA A 227 21.05 -17.67 52.56
N PRO A 228 22.37 -17.56 52.79
CA PRO A 228 23.05 -18.36 53.81
C PRO A 228 22.37 -18.16 55.16
N GLY A 229 21.83 -19.25 55.72
CA GLY A 229 21.03 -19.19 56.94
C GLY A 229 21.82 -18.62 58.12
N ALA A 230 21.27 -17.61 58.77
CA ALA A 230 21.82 -17.09 60.03
C ALA A 230 21.76 -18.21 61.08
N GLY A 231 22.94 -18.72 61.48
CA GLY A 231 23.06 -19.76 62.50
C GLY A 231 22.64 -19.25 63.88
N GLY A 232 21.37 -19.45 64.23
CA GLY A 232 20.81 -19.11 65.53
C GLY A 232 21.32 -20.03 66.65
N GLY A 233 22.52 -19.76 67.17
CA GLY A 233 23.07 -20.44 68.34
C GLY A 233 22.43 -19.94 69.64
N ASN A 234 21.25 -20.46 69.99
CA ASN A 234 20.67 -20.28 71.33
C ASN A 234 21.13 -21.41 72.26
N GLY A 235 21.85 -21.06 73.33
CA GLY A 235 22.43 -22.00 74.29
C GLY A 235 22.45 -21.44 75.71
N GLY A 236 21.29 -21.04 76.22
CA GLY A 236 21.14 -20.57 77.60
C GLY A 236 20.94 -21.72 78.59
N GLY A 237 21.77 -21.78 79.63
CA GLY A 237 21.61 -22.66 80.78
C GLY A 237 22.45 -22.15 81.96
N GLY A 238 21.79 -21.59 82.98
CA GLY A 238 22.46 -21.01 84.15
C GLY A 238 22.08 -21.71 85.46
N GLY A 239 22.80 -21.41 86.55
CA GLY A 239 22.36 -21.77 87.91
C GLY A 239 23.44 -22.23 88.89
N GLY A 240 24.24 -21.29 89.38
CA GLY A 240 24.77 -21.11 90.76
C GLY A 240 25.15 -22.28 91.70
N GLY A 241 26.19 -22.04 92.53
CA GLY A 241 26.14 -22.48 93.93
C GLY A 241 27.43 -23.02 94.59
N GLY A 242 28.29 -22.11 95.08
CA GLY A 242 28.95 -22.21 96.41
C GLY A 242 30.05 -23.24 96.69
N GLY A 243 30.83 -22.96 97.74
CA GLY A 243 31.81 -23.87 98.36
C GLY A 243 33.25 -23.38 98.23
N GLY A 244 34.00 -23.36 99.33
CA GLY A 244 35.40 -22.91 99.35
C GLY A 244 36.32 -23.84 100.14
N ASN A 245 37.54 -23.35 100.35
CA ASN A 245 38.66 -23.91 101.12
C ASN A 245 39.49 -25.03 100.44
N GLY A 246 40.81 -24.86 100.53
CA GLY A 246 41.86 -25.66 99.88
C GLY A 246 43.13 -24.83 99.79
#